data_AF-A0A183KKK5-F1
#
_entry.id   AF-A0A183KKK5-F1
#
_cell.length_a   1.000
_cell.length_b   1.000
_cell.length_c   1.000
_cell.angle_alpha   90.00
_cell.angle_beta   90.00
_cell.angle_gamma   90.00
#
_symmetry.space_group_name_H-M   'P 1'
#
loop_
_entity.id
_entity.type
_entity.pdbx_description
1 polymer ?
#
loop_
_entity_poly.entity_id
_entity_poly.type
_entity_poly.pdbx_seq_one_letter_code
_entity_poly.pdbx_strand_id
1 'polypeptide(L)'
;MPLYSGHEEENAPHTQGVALMLSKQARNALAGWESYGSNIIKASSKTKMEGITMNVIQCYAPTNDSNVDIKDQFYERLQSIIEKCPRNNLTILMGDLNAKVGIDNTGYKDIMGRHGLGERNENGERFANLCAFNKLVIGGTIFPHKRIHKATWISPNHTTEN
;
A
#
# COMPACT_ATOMS: atom_id res chain seq x y z
N MET A 1 -19.35 -8.83 0.46
CA MET A 1 -19.07 -8.77 -0.99
C MET A 1 -17.57 -8.57 -1.10
N PRO A 2 -16.84 -9.55 -1.62
CA PRO A 2 -15.43 -9.36 -1.93
C PRO A 2 -15.31 -8.49 -3.18
N LEU A 3 -14.36 -7.57 -3.17
CA LEU A 3 -13.79 -6.96 -4.37
C LEU A 3 -12.47 -7.68 -4.61
N TYR A 4 -12.19 -8.08 -5.84
CA TYR A 4 -11.01 -8.87 -6.17
C TYR A 4 -10.39 -8.42 -7.49
N SER A 5 -9.07 -8.43 -7.53
CA SER A 5 -8.23 -8.25 -8.71
C SER A 5 -7.19 -9.36 -8.69
N GLY A 6 -6.92 -9.95 -9.86
CA GLY A 6 -5.96 -11.02 -10.08
C GLY A 6 -5.73 -11.20 -11.58
N HIS A 7 -5.04 -12.28 -11.98
CA HIS A 7 -4.92 -12.60 -13.40
C HIS A 7 -6.27 -13.01 -14.00
N GLU A 8 -6.56 -12.53 -15.21
CA GLU A 8 -7.83 -12.81 -15.92
C GLU A 8 -7.78 -14.12 -16.71
N GLU A 9 -6.60 -14.60 -17.05
CA GLU A 9 -6.40 -15.80 -17.87
C GLU A 9 -6.57 -17.08 -17.01
N GLU A 10 -7.35 -18.04 -17.52
CA GLU A 10 -7.69 -19.29 -16.82
C GLU A 10 -6.47 -20.12 -16.42
N ASN A 11 -5.37 -20.02 -17.17
CA ASN A 11 -4.12 -20.75 -16.94
C ASN A 11 -2.97 -19.86 -16.44
N ALA A 12 -3.26 -18.61 -16.05
CA ALA A 12 -2.22 -17.75 -15.49
C ALA A 12 -1.67 -18.34 -14.18
N PRO A 13 -0.39 -18.07 -13.85
CA PRO A 13 0.15 -18.42 -12.55
C PRO A 13 -0.76 -17.86 -11.45
N HIS A 14 -1.08 -18.66 -10.44
CA HIS A 14 -1.79 -18.21 -9.24
C HIS A 14 -0.87 -17.40 -8.31
N THR A 15 -0.24 -16.40 -8.89
CA THR A 15 0.64 -15.44 -8.24
C THR A 15 -0.04 -14.08 -8.26
N GLN A 16 0.30 -13.21 -7.31
CA GLN A 16 -0.35 -11.89 -7.18
C GLN A 16 -1.84 -12.04 -6.84
N GLY A 17 -2.57 -10.93 -6.82
CA GLY A 17 -3.96 -10.89 -6.41
C GLY A 17 -4.18 -10.06 -5.16
N VAL A 18 -5.19 -9.21 -5.19
CA VAL A 18 -5.59 -8.36 -4.06
C VAL A 18 -7.09 -8.40 -3.89
N ALA A 19 -7.54 -8.37 -2.63
CA ALA A 19 -8.95 -8.39 -2.30
C ALA A 19 -9.29 -7.41 -1.19
N LEU A 20 -10.51 -6.88 -1.23
CA LEU A 20 -11.14 -6.16 -0.14
C LEU A 20 -12.44 -6.86 0.25
N MET A 21 -12.55 -7.25 1.53
CA MET A 21 -13.79 -7.82 2.05
C MET A 21 -14.61 -6.76 2.76
N LEU A 22 -15.78 -6.44 2.20
CA LEU A 22 -16.62 -5.36 2.70
C LEU A 22 -17.73 -5.86 3.63
N SER A 23 -17.83 -5.22 4.81
CA SER A 23 -18.99 -5.33 5.70
C SER A 23 -20.27 -4.85 4.99
N LYS A 24 -21.45 -5.17 5.55
CA LYS A 24 -22.73 -4.69 4.99
C LYS A 24 -22.78 -3.16 4.91
N GLN A 25 -22.30 -2.49 5.95
CA GLN A 25 -22.28 -1.03 6.02
C GLN A 25 -21.31 -0.44 4.98
N ALA A 26 -20.08 -0.97 4.89
CA ALA A 26 -19.10 -0.50 3.91
C ALA A 26 -19.58 -0.71 2.47
N ARG A 27 -20.26 -1.83 2.20
CA ARG A 27 -20.88 -2.10 0.89
C ARG A 27 -21.93 -1.06 0.51
N ASN A 28 -22.78 -0.66 1.46
CA ASN A 28 -23.81 0.35 1.20
C ASN A 28 -23.21 1.74 0.96
N ALA A 29 -22.01 2.00 1.51
CA ALA A 29 -21.28 3.25 1.31
C ALA A 29 -20.40 3.23 0.06
N LEU A 30 -20.15 2.06 -0.55
CA LEU A 30 -19.29 1.93 -1.73
C LEU A 30 -19.90 2.72 -2.90
N ALA A 31 -19.13 3.69 -3.40
CA ALA A 31 -19.49 4.47 -4.58
C ALA A 31 -19.01 3.81 -5.87
N GLY A 32 -17.86 3.13 -5.82
CA GLY A 32 -17.29 2.42 -6.96
C GLY A 32 -15.95 1.78 -6.61
N TRP A 33 -15.47 0.91 -7.48
CA TRP A 33 -14.14 0.33 -7.36
C TRP A 33 -13.56 0.03 -8.75
N GLU A 34 -12.23 0.00 -8.83
CA GLU A 34 -11.47 -0.23 -10.06
C GLU A 34 -10.28 -1.15 -9.72
N SER A 35 -9.92 -2.04 -10.65
CA SER A 35 -8.68 -2.81 -10.62
C SER A 35 -7.65 -2.21 -11.58
N TYR A 36 -6.37 -2.35 -11.27
CA TYR A 36 -5.28 -1.85 -12.12
C TYR A 36 -4.20 -2.94 -12.26
N GLY A 37 -4.44 -3.85 -13.20
CA GLY A 37 -3.70 -5.11 -13.28
C GLY A 37 -4.15 -6.10 -12.20
N SER A 38 -3.29 -7.05 -11.87
CA SER A 38 -3.53 -8.14 -10.92
C SER A 38 -3.24 -7.79 -9.46
N ASN A 39 -2.61 -6.65 -9.19
CA ASN A 39 -1.99 -6.37 -7.89
C ASN A 39 -2.33 -5.01 -7.29
N ILE A 40 -3.30 -4.28 -7.85
CA ILE A 40 -3.81 -3.04 -7.27
C ILE A 40 -5.33 -2.98 -7.45
N ILE A 41 -6.03 -2.66 -6.36
CA ILE A 41 -7.46 -2.36 -6.37
C ILE A 41 -7.70 -1.04 -5.62
N LYS A 42 -8.53 -0.17 -6.19
CA LYS A 42 -9.01 1.05 -5.54
C LYS A 42 -10.51 0.92 -5.30
N ALA A 43 -10.95 1.16 -4.08
CA ALA A 43 -12.36 1.27 -3.73
C ALA A 43 -12.64 2.67 -3.15
N SER A 44 -13.66 3.34 -3.67
CA SER A 44 -14.09 4.66 -3.21
C SER A 44 -15.43 4.52 -2.49
N SER A 45 -15.52 5.04 -1.27
CA SER A 45 -16.72 5.00 -0.42
C SER A 45 -17.14 6.40 0.02
N LYS A 46 -18.44 6.63 0.11
CA LYS A 46 -19.01 7.85 0.71
C LYS A 46 -18.75 7.87 2.21
N THR A 47 -18.50 9.05 2.76
CA THR A 47 -18.28 9.21 4.20
C THR A 47 -19.47 9.89 4.88
N LYS A 48 -19.38 9.97 6.22
CA LYS A 48 -20.18 10.85 7.12
C LYS A 48 -20.30 12.29 6.60
N MET A 49 -19.18 12.78 6.08
CA MET A 49 -18.95 14.18 5.78
C MET A 49 -19.31 14.43 4.31
N GLU A 50 -20.23 15.37 4.11
CA GLU A 50 -20.66 15.73 2.77
C GLU A 50 -19.50 16.27 1.93
N GLY A 51 -19.46 15.88 0.66
CA GLY A 51 -18.37 16.25 -0.25
C GLY A 51 -17.04 15.53 -0.03
N ILE A 52 -16.91 14.69 1.02
CA ILE A 52 -15.70 13.91 1.31
C ILE A 52 -15.94 12.42 1.02
N THR A 53 -15.09 11.85 0.17
CA THR A 53 -15.00 10.40 -0.05
C THR A 53 -13.76 9.82 0.62
N MET A 54 -13.79 8.51 0.83
CA MET A 54 -12.65 7.72 1.28
C MET A 54 -12.22 6.80 0.14
N ASN A 55 -10.98 6.90 -0.29
CA ASN A 55 -10.34 6.01 -1.26
C ASN A 55 -9.44 5.03 -0.51
N VAL A 56 -9.68 3.74 -0.69
CA VAL A 56 -8.82 2.67 -0.20
C VAL A 56 -8.12 2.06 -1.40
N ILE A 57 -6.80 2.20 -1.46
CA ILE A 57 -5.93 1.58 -2.45
C ILE A 57 -5.24 0.41 -1.76
N GLN A 58 -5.60 -0.81 -2.14
CA GLN A 58 -4.96 -2.03 -1.67
C GLN A 58 -4.05 -2.56 -2.77
N CYS A 59 -2.80 -2.86 -2.43
CA CYS A 59 -1.82 -3.31 -3.40
C CYS A 59 -0.92 -4.44 -2.91
N TYR A 60 -0.31 -5.13 -3.87
CA TYR A 60 0.74 -6.12 -3.65
C TYR A 60 1.93 -5.76 -4.55
N ALA A 61 2.95 -5.14 -3.97
CA ALA A 61 4.11 -4.68 -4.74
C ALA A 61 5.01 -5.86 -5.15
N PRO A 62 5.77 -5.73 -6.25
CA PRO A 62 6.82 -6.68 -6.58
C PRO A 62 7.86 -6.81 -5.45
N THR A 63 8.47 -7.99 -5.32
CA THR A 63 9.53 -8.23 -4.33
C THR A 63 10.79 -7.42 -4.67
N ASN A 64 11.70 -7.24 -3.70
CA ASN A 64 12.95 -6.50 -3.95
C ASN A 64 13.80 -7.16 -5.07
N ASP A 65 13.74 -8.49 -5.19
CA ASP A 65 14.46 -9.28 -6.21
C ASP A 65 13.81 -9.22 -7.60
N SER A 66 12.65 -8.58 -7.72
CA SER A 66 11.99 -8.38 -9.02
C SER A 66 12.80 -7.40 -9.88
N ASN A 67 12.67 -7.54 -11.21
CA ASN A 67 13.31 -6.63 -12.16
C ASN A 67 12.93 -5.17 -11.85
N VAL A 68 13.91 -4.27 -11.95
CA VAL A 68 13.74 -2.82 -11.77
C VAL A 68 12.61 -2.28 -12.64
N ASP A 69 12.49 -2.70 -13.91
CA ASP A 69 11.42 -2.24 -14.80
C ASP A 69 10.02 -2.59 -14.28
N ILE A 70 9.87 -3.76 -13.65
CA ILE A 70 8.60 -4.21 -13.06
C ILE A 70 8.28 -3.37 -11.81
N LYS A 71 9.29 -3.05 -11.00
CA LYS A 71 9.14 -2.18 -9.83
C LYS A 71 8.76 -0.76 -10.27
N ASP A 72 9.46 -0.20 -11.25
CA ASP A 72 9.21 1.15 -11.78
C ASP A 72 7.78 1.26 -12.31
N GLN A 73 7.38 0.34 -13.19
CA GLN A 73 6.02 0.32 -13.73
C GLN A 73 4.94 0.21 -12.64
N PHE A 74 5.20 -0.57 -11.58
CA PHE A 74 4.28 -0.67 -10.45
C PHE A 74 4.14 0.66 -9.71
N TYR A 75 5.26 1.30 -9.34
CA TYR A 75 5.24 2.56 -8.60
C TYR A 75 4.71 3.73 -9.44
N GLU A 76 4.99 3.78 -10.74
CA GLU A 76 4.41 4.75 -11.67
C GLU A 76 2.89 4.59 -11.78
N ARG A 77 2.41 3.34 -11.92
CA ARG A 77 0.98 3.05 -11.92
C ARG A 77 0.33 3.49 -10.60
N LEU A 78 0.94 3.14 -9.47
CA LEU A 78 0.45 3.51 -8.15
C LEU A 78 0.40 5.04 -7.96
N GLN A 79 1.44 5.75 -8.40
CA GLN A 79 1.48 7.22 -8.42
C GLN A 79 0.29 7.79 -9.21
N SER A 80 0.04 7.29 -10.42
CA SER A 80 -1.07 7.75 -11.25
C SER A 80 -2.46 7.55 -10.61
N ILE A 81 -2.62 6.51 -9.78
CA ILE A 81 -3.86 6.22 -9.07
C ILE A 81 -4.05 7.19 -7.92
N ILE A 82 -2.97 7.50 -7.18
CA ILE A 82 -2.99 8.46 -6.07
C ILE A 82 -3.26 9.88 -6.60
N GLU A 83 -2.67 10.29 -7.72
CA GLU A 83 -2.90 11.61 -8.33
C GLU A 83 -4.35 11.85 -8.75
N LYS A 84 -5.04 10.78 -9.16
CA LYS A 84 -6.47 10.82 -9.49
C LYS A 84 -7.37 10.93 -8.26
N CYS A 85 -6.85 10.73 -7.06
CA CYS A 85 -7.62 10.90 -5.83
C CYS A 85 -7.64 12.39 -5.44
N PRO A 86 -8.83 13.01 -5.30
CA PRO A 86 -8.92 14.41 -4.90
C PRO A 86 -8.26 14.66 -3.53
N ARG A 87 -7.47 15.74 -3.41
CA ARG A 87 -6.72 16.05 -2.17
C ARG A 87 -7.59 16.37 -0.96
N ASN A 88 -8.85 16.77 -1.17
CA ASN A 88 -9.81 16.98 -0.09
C ASN A 88 -10.39 15.65 0.44
N ASN A 89 -10.22 14.55 -0.28
CA ASN A 89 -10.69 13.23 0.12
C ASN A 89 -9.66 12.48 0.95
N LEU A 90 -10.14 11.56 1.78
CA LEU A 90 -9.28 10.68 2.55
C LEU A 90 -8.72 9.58 1.63
N THR A 91 -7.41 9.42 1.57
CA THR A 91 -6.76 8.35 0.82
C THR A 91 -5.99 7.44 1.77
N ILE A 92 -6.33 6.17 1.77
CA ILE A 92 -5.67 5.11 2.54
C ILE A 92 -4.98 4.20 1.54
N LEU A 93 -3.65 4.23 1.53
CA LEU A 93 -2.83 3.25 0.83
C LEU A 93 -2.47 2.12 1.81
N MET A 94 -2.77 0.89 1.44
CA MET A 94 -2.50 -0.29 2.24
C MET A 94 -2.11 -1.49 1.37
N GLY A 95 -1.66 -2.54 2.04
CA GLY A 95 -1.32 -3.82 1.44
C GLY A 95 0.10 -4.24 1.76
N ASP A 96 0.61 -5.18 0.98
CA ASP A 96 1.99 -5.64 1.10
C ASP A 96 2.82 -4.93 0.04
N LEU A 97 3.63 -3.97 0.50
CA LEU A 97 4.50 -3.18 -0.37
C LEU A 97 5.87 -3.81 -0.55
N ASN A 98 6.14 -4.98 0.05
CA ASN A 98 7.47 -5.59 0.07
C ASN A 98 8.58 -4.58 0.45
N ALA A 99 8.23 -3.61 1.29
CA ALA A 99 9.01 -2.41 1.55
C ALA A 99 9.37 -2.35 3.04
N LYS A 100 10.65 -2.11 3.31
CA LYS A 100 11.18 -1.84 4.64
C LYS A 100 11.71 -0.43 4.64
N VAL A 101 11.02 0.47 5.34
CA VAL A 101 11.36 1.92 5.34
C VAL A 101 12.45 2.28 6.34
N GLY A 102 12.74 1.38 7.29
CA GLY A 102 13.80 1.53 8.28
C GLY A 102 13.45 2.42 9.48
N ILE A 103 14.43 2.72 10.31
CA ILE A 103 14.33 3.67 11.43
C ILE A 103 14.77 5.10 11.05
N ASP A 104 15.67 5.23 10.09
CA ASP A 104 16.18 6.52 9.65
C ASP A 104 15.08 7.27 8.89
N ASN A 105 14.73 8.44 9.39
CA ASN A 105 13.74 9.34 8.78
C ASN A 105 14.38 10.66 8.30
N THR A 106 15.70 10.70 8.14
CA THR A 106 16.40 11.85 7.56
C THR A 106 15.86 12.13 6.16
N GLY A 107 15.40 13.37 5.92
CA GLY A 107 14.70 13.76 4.69
C GLY A 107 13.20 13.43 4.64
N TYR A 108 12.68 12.63 5.58
CA TYR A 108 11.31 12.10 5.58
C TYR A 108 10.52 12.39 6.86
N LYS A 109 10.96 13.35 7.68
CA LYS A 109 10.39 13.62 9.02
C LYS A 109 8.90 13.98 9.00
N ASP A 110 8.41 14.57 7.91
CA ASP A 110 7.02 14.99 7.76
C ASP A 110 6.07 13.82 7.48
N ILE A 111 6.59 12.71 6.97
CA ILE A 111 5.80 11.54 6.55
C ILE A 111 6.12 10.27 7.32
N MET A 112 7.26 10.23 8.03
CA MET A 112 7.77 9.03 8.68
C MET A 112 8.29 9.32 10.09
N GLY A 113 7.91 8.46 11.04
CA GLY A 113 8.44 8.47 12.40
C GLY A 113 9.73 7.64 12.54
N ARG A 114 10.20 7.46 13.77
CA ARG A 114 11.44 6.71 14.08
C ARG A 114 11.18 5.32 14.64
N HIS A 115 9.99 4.79 14.43
CA HIS A 115 9.60 3.49 15.01
C HIS A 115 9.51 2.37 13.98
N GLY A 116 9.98 2.57 12.74
CA GLY A 116 10.16 1.48 11.79
C GLY A 116 11.19 0.45 12.23
N LEU A 117 11.39 -0.57 11.40
CA LEU A 117 12.25 -1.72 11.69
C LEU A 117 13.47 -1.73 10.77
N GLY A 118 14.66 -1.95 11.35
CA GLY A 118 15.92 -2.18 10.63
C GLY A 118 16.33 -1.07 9.67
N GLU A 119 17.04 -1.46 8.61
CA GLU A 119 17.52 -0.57 7.55
C GLU A 119 16.56 -0.54 6.37
N ARG A 120 16.59 0.57 5.64
CA ARG A 120 15.74 0.78 4.48
C ARG A 120 16.20 -0.07 3.30
N ASN A 121 15.29 -0.79 2.66
CA ASN A 121 15.57 -1.51 1.41
C ASN A 121 15.15 -0.69 0.18
N GLU A 122 15.45 -1.19 -1.03
CA GLU A 122 15.16 -0.48 -2.28
C GLU A 122 13.67 -0.16 -2.43
N ASN A 123 12.78 -1.14 -2.18
CA ASN A 123 11.34 -0.90 -2.16
C ASN A 123 10.93 0.13 -1.09
N GLY A 124 11.61 0.14 0.06
CA GLY A 124 11.44 1.12 1.13
C GLY A 124 11.75 2.54 0.69
N GLU A 125 12.81 2.72 -0.10
CA GLU A 125 13.17 4.02 -0.68
C GLU A 125 12.11 4.50 -1.68
N ARG A 126 11.67 3.61 -2.58
CA ARG A 126 10.61 3.91 -3.56
C ARG A 126 9.30 4.29 -2.87
N PHE A 127 8.91 3.53 -1.85
CA PHE A 127 7.71 3.79 -1.07
C PHE A 127 7.82 5.09 -0.26
N ALA A 128 8.95 5.36 0.39
CA ALA A 128 9.16 6.61 1.13
C ALA A 128 9.10 7.83 0.20
N ASN A 129 9.71 7.76 -0.98
CA ASN A 129 9.65 8.80 -2.00
C ASN A 129 8.21 9.04 -2.51
N LEU A 130 7.46 7.97 -2.80
CA LEU A 130 6.05 8.05 -3.18
C LEU A 130 5.23 8.76 -2.07
N CYS A 131 5.43 8.36 -0.82
CA CYS A 131 4.73 8.98 0.32
C CYS A 131 5.11 10.45 0.51
N ALA A 132 6.39 10.79 0.41
CA ALA A 132 6.86 12.17 0.51
C ALA A 132 6.26 13.06 -0.58
N PHE A 133 6.26 12.59 -1.83
CA PHE A 133 5.72 13.33 -2.97
C PHE A 133 4.21 13.61 -2.82
N ASN A 134 3.46 12.63 -2.33
CA ASN A 134 2.00 12.75 -2.18
C ASN A 134 1.55 13.22 -0.79
N LYS A 135 2.48 13.57 0.11
CA LYS A 135 2.19 13.94 1.51
C LYS A 135 1.39 12.87 2.27
N LEU A 136 1.69 11.60 2.03
CA LEU A 136 1.10 10.46 2.73
C LEU A 136 1.95 10.10 3.93
N VAL A 137 1.32 9.86 5.09
CA VAL A 137 2.02 9.49 6.32
C VAL A 137 2.13 7.97 6.44
N ILE A 138 3.34 7.47 6.72
CA ILE A 138 3.64 6.05 6.91
C ILE A 138 3.31 5.65 8.35
N GLY A 139 2.03 5.32 8.59
CA GLY A 139 1.48 5.08 9.93
C GLY A 139 2.25 4.07 10.79
N GLY A 140 2.77 2.99 10.20
CA GLY A 140 3.54 1.95 10.91
C GLY A 140 4.84 2.43 11.56
N THR A 141 5.31 3.64 11.22
CA THR A 141 6.55 4.22 11.76
C THR A 141 6.33 5.29 12.83
N ILE A 142 5.08 5.73 13.02
CA ILE A 142 4.73 6.91 13.83
C ILE A 142 4.72 6.60 15.32
N PHE A 143 4.24 5.43 15.71
CA PHE A 143 4.04 5.10 17.12
C PHE A 143 5.03 4.05 17.62
N PRO A 144 5.46 4.14 18.89
CA PRO A 144 6.32 3.13 19.49
C PRO A 144 5.56 1.81 19.62
N HIS A 145 6.08 0.77 18.99
CA HIS A 145 5.60 -0.60 19.10
C HIS A 145 6.69 -1.55 19.62
N LYS A 146 6.29 -2.64 20.28
CA LYS A 146 7.22 -3.74 20.59
C LYS A 146 7.73 -4.32 19.28
N ARG A 147 8.99 -4.79 19.24
CA ARG A 147 9.61 -5.34 18.02
C ARG A 147 8.76 -6.43 17.36
N ILE A 148 8.14 -7.29 18.17
CA ILE A 148 7.22 -8.36 17.72
C ILE A 148 5.97 -7.87 16.97
N HIS A 149 5.67 -6.57 17.03
CA HIS A 149 4.54 -5.94 16.35
C HIS A 149 4.98 -4.97 15.23
N LYS A 150 6.30 -4.84 14.99
CA LYS A 150 6.83 -3.99 13.92
C LYS A 150 7.04 -4.74 12.62
N ALA A 151 7.45 -6.01 12.72
CA ALA A 151 7.50 -6.89 11.57
C ALA A 151 6.08 -7.41 11.30
N THR A 152 5.65 -7.25 10.06
CA THR A 152 4.45 -7.90 9.51
C THR A 152 4.79 -9.24 8.86
N TRP A 153 6.07 -9.49 8.57
CA TRP A 153 6.54 -10.75 8.01
C TRP A 153 7.95 -11.10 8.51
N ILE A 154 8.17 -12.40 8.76
CA ILE A 154 9.47 -12.96 9.08
C ILE A 154 9.69 -14.13 8.12
N SER A 155 10.86 -14.18 7.49
CA SER A 155 11.19 -15.26 6.57
C SER A 155 11.23 -16.61 7.29
N PRO A 156 10.91 -17.74 6.61
CA PRO A 156 10.96 -19.07 7.22
C PRO A 156 12.33 -19.45 7.79
N ASN A 157 13.40 -18.87 7.25
CA ASN A 157 14.78 -19.05 7.73
C ASN A 157 15.21 -18.00 8.77
N HIS A 158 14.30 -17.13 9.21
CA HIS A 158 14.51 -16.06 10.21
C HIS A 158 15.58 -15.02 9.88
N THR A 159 16.05 -14.94 8.62
CA THR A 159 17.08 -13.99 8.21
C THR A 159 16.52 -12.60 7.89
N THR A 160 15.25 -12.52 7.48
CA THR A 160 14.62 -11.29 6.98
C THR A 160 13.35 -10.99 7.78
N GLU A 161 13.26 -9.77 8.29
CA GLU A 161 12.08 -9.22 8.97
C GLU A 161 11.63 -7.97 8.20
N ASN A 162 10.36 -7.96 7.75
CA ASN A 162 9.71 -6.84 7.06
C ASN A 162 8.57 -6.27 7.89
#